data_AF-A0A7X9GK47-F1
#
_entry.id   AF-A0A7X9GK47-F1
#
_cell.length_a   1.000
_cell.length_b   1.000
_cell.length_c   1.000
_cell.angle_alpha   90.00
_cell.angle_beta   90.00
_cell.angle_gamma   90.00
#
_symmetry.space_group_name_H-M   'P 1'
#
loop_
_entity.id
_entity.type
_entity.pdbx_description
1 polymer ?
#
loop_
_entity_poly.entity_id
_entity_poly.type
_entity_poly.pdbx_seq_one_letter_code
_entity_poly.pdbx_strand_id
1 'polypeptide(L)'
;MKIINLRDYYPFYQSDCFIEVSDEIVDLFTQFNRKEHSDYERRRVRKAYYSLNAGDNIEKDVVLLILSPEKLYEQKLSKQELCATFFQKVFKKFGSFVILTVVVAKGSSGVTSRKEVRM
;
A
#
# COMPACT_ATOMS: atom_id res chain seq x y z
N MET A 1 -26.30 38.21 -5.94
CA MET A 1 -25.02 38.70 -5.37
C MET A 1 -25.03 38.36 -3.90
N LYS A 2 -23.94 37.77 -3.39
CA LYS A 2 -23.80 37.32 -2.00
C LYS A 2 -22.43 37.73 -1.47
N ILE A 3 -22.38 38.04 -0.19
CA ILE A 3 -21.13 38.36 0.50
C ILE A 3 -20.58 37.06 1.08
N ILE A 4 -19.32 36.75 0.77
CA ILE A 4 -18.59 35.60 1.34
C ILE A 4 -17.35 36.08 2.09
N ASN A 5 -16.94 35.33 3.11
CA ASN A 5 -15.65 35.53 3.75
C ASN A 5 -14.59 34.66 3.06
N LEU A 6 -13.52 35.27 2.54
CA LEU A 6 -12.45 34.54 1.88
C LEU A 6 -11.66 33.63 2.83
N ARG A 7 -11.64 33.97 4.12
CA ARG A 7 -10.93 33.18 5.14
C ARG A 7 -11.45 31.75 5.27
N ASP A 8 -12.75 31.55 5.03
CA ASP A 8 -13.40 30.24 5.14
C ASP A 8 -12.92 29.27 4.05
N TYR A 9 -12.47 29.79 2.91
CA TYR A 9 -12.03 28.99 1.76
C TYR A 9 -10.51 28.91 1.63
N TYR A 10 -9.80 29.94 2.09
CA TYR A 10 -8.38 30.09 1.86
C TYR A 10 -7.60 30.32 3.16
N PRO A 11 -6.76 29.35 3.58
CA PRO A 11 -6.07 29.40 4.87
C PRO A 11 -4.91 30.42 4.95
N PHE A 12 -4.69 31.22 3.90
CA PHE A 12 -3.66 32.26 3.89
C PHE A 12 -4.16 33.60 4.46
N TYR A 13 -5.47 33.83 4.50
CA TYR A 13 -6.03 35.03 5.12
C TYR A 13 -6.05 34.91 6.64
N GLN A 14 -5.36 35.82 7.32
CA GLN A 14 -5.32 35.87 8.79
C GLN A 14 -6.47 36.68 9.40
N SER A 15 -7.02 37.62 8.62
CA SER A 15 -8.16 38.46 8.98
C SER A 15 -9.37 38.16 8.12
N ASP A 16 -10.57 38.45 8.64
CA ASP A 16 -11.81 38.27 7.89
C ASP A 16 -11.86 39.27 6.72
N CYS A 17 -12.15 38.76 5.52
CA CYS A 17 -12.19 39.55 4.29
C CYS A 17 -13.50 39.24 3.56
N PHE A 18 -14.44 40.18 3.66
CA PHE A 18 -15.76 40.06 3.05
C PHE A 18 -15.76 40.64 1.64
N ILE A 19 -16.13 39.84 0.67
CA ILE A 19 -16.22 40.25 -0.74
C ILE A 19 -17.61 39.91 -1.26
N GLU A 20 -18.18 40.83 -2.03
CA GLU A 20 -19.41 40.60 -2.76
C GLU A 20 -19.12 39.87 -4.07
N VAL A 21 -19.80 38.75 -4.26
CA VAL A 21 -19.56 37.82 -5.37
C VAL A 21 -20.91 37.44 -6.00
N SER A 22 -20.91 37.15 -7.30
CA SER A 22 -22.10 36.64 -8.01
C SER A 22 -22.57 35.30 -7.43
N ASP A 23 -23.88 35.03 -7.54
CA ASP A 23 -24.49 33.79 -7.04
C ASP A 23 -23.92 32.56 -7.75
N GLU A 24 -23.55 32.69 -9.03
CA GLU A 24 -22.91 31.62 -9.81
C GLU A 24 -21.60 31.13 -9.18
N ILE A 25 -20.80 32.05 -8.65
CA ILE A 25 -19.51 31.72 -8.03
C ILE A 25 -19.73 31.05 -6.68
N VAL A 26 -20.75 31.47 -5.92
CA VAL A 26 -21.12 30.82 -4.65
C VAL A 26 -21.59 29.37 -4.90
N ASP A 27 -22.35 29.15 -5.97
CA ASP A 27 -22.76 27.81 -6.36
C ASP A 27 -21.56 26.95 -6.79
N LEU A 28 -20.60 27.53 -7.52
CA LEU A 28 -19.34 26.85 -7.86
C LEU A 28 -18.56 26.44 -6.60
N PHE A 29 -18.38 27.33 -5.63
CA PHE A 29 -17.72 26.99 -4.36
C PHE A 29 -18.42 25.85 -3.62
N THR A 30 -19.75 25.86 -3.62
CA THR A 30 -20.55 24.80 -3.00
C THR A 30 -20.36 23.45 -3.71
N GLN A 31 -20.31 23.45 -5.04
CA GLN A 31 -20.04 22.26 -5.84
C GLN A 31 -18.63 21.71 -5.60
N PHE A 32 -17.63 22.59 -5.51
CA PHE A 32 -16.25 22.20 -5.21
C PHE A 32 -16.15 21.56 -3.82
N ASN A 33 -16.71 22.18 -2.78
CA ASN A 33 -16.68 21.61 -1.42
C ASN A 33 -17.31 20.22 -1.35
N ARG A 34 -18.43 20.00 -2.05
CA ARG A 34 -19.08 18.68 -2.15
C ARG A 34 -18.20 17.66 -2.87
N LYS A 35 -17.56 18.07 -3.96
CA LYS A 35 -16.64 17.22 -4.73
C LYS A 35 -15.42 16.85 -3.89
N GLU A 36 -14.76 17.82 -3.26
CA GLU A 36 -13.60 17.59 -2.41
C GLU A 36 -13.92 16.66 -1.24
N HIS A 37 -15.06 16.86 -0.58
CA HIS A 37 -15.52 15.95 0.48
C HIS A 37 -15.74 14.54 -0.05
N SER A 38 -16.41 14.39 -1.20
CA SER A 38 -16.63 13.08 -1.83
C SER A 38 -15.32 12.39 -2.21
N ASP A 39 -14.35 13.14 -2.76
CA ASP A 39 -13.04 12.62 -3.13
C ASP A 39 -12.19 12.27 -1.91
N TYR A 40 -12.31 13.03 -0.82
CA TYR A 40 -11.71 12.69 0.47
C TYR A 40 -12.27 11.39 1.03
N GLU A 41 -13.59 11.22 1.07
CA GLU A 41 -14.21 9.98 1.55
C GLU A 41 -13.86 8.77 0.67
N ARG A 42 -13.81 8.94 -0.66
CA ARG A 42 -13.31 7.90 -1.58
C ARG A 42 -11.88 7.49 -1.26
N ARG A 43 -10.98 8.45 -1.06
CA ARG A 43 -9.58 8.18 -0.68
C ARG A 43 -9.49 7.47 0.66
N ARG A 44 -10.28 7.91 1.65
CA ARG A 44 -10.33 7.32 2.99
C ARG A 44 -10.81 5.88 3.00
N VAL A 45 -11.95 5.61 2.36
CA VAL A 45 -12.54 4.26 2.29
C VAL A 45 -11.62 3.30 1.55
N ARG A 46 -11.06 3.73 0.40
CA ARG A 46 -10.17 2.90 -0.41
C ARG A 46 -8.73 2.85 0.10
N LYS A 47 -8.42 3.58 1.18
CA LYS A 47 -7.05 3.78 1.70
C LYS A 47 -6.06 4.16 0.60
N ALA A 48 -6.51 4.94 -0.39
CA ALA A 48 -5.70 5.39 -1.52
C ALA A 48 -4.84 6.58 -1.12
N TYR A 49 -4.12 6.44 -0.02
CA TYR A 49 -3.16 7.41 0.50
C TYR A 49 -1.75 7.19 -0.06
N TYR A 50 -1.53 6.09 -0.76
CA TYR A 50 -0.24 5.72 -1.31
C TYR A 50 0.05 6.57 -2.55
N SER A 51 1.06 7.43 -2.44
CA SER A 51 1.87 7.79 -3.60
C SER A 51 2.61 6.54 -4.06
N LEU A 52 2.92 6.43 -5.36
CA LEU A 52 3.85 5.44 -5.91
C LEU A 52 5.24 5.42 -5.23
N ASN A 53 5.52 6.38 -4.35
CA ASN A 53 6.77 6.52 -3.62
C ASN A 53 6.54 6.34 -2.10
N ALA A 54 5.85 5.27 -1.70
CA ALA A 54 5.60 4.97 -0.29
C ALA A 54 6.82 4.36 0.42
N GLY A 55 7.94 4.15 -0.30
CA GLY A 55 9.20 3.61 0.25
C GLY A 55 9.12 2.13 0.64
N ASP A 56 7.97 1.50 0.40
CA ASP A 56 7.67 0.09 0.59
C ASP A 56 7.96 -0.76 -0.67
N ASN A 57 8.52 -0.15 -1.73
CA ASN A 57 8.89 -0.75 -3.00
C ASN A 57 7.71 -1.34 -3.81
N ILE A 58 6.46 -0.95 -3.53
CA ILE A 58 5.29 -1.43 -4.29
C ILE A 58 5.40 -1.10 -5.79
N GLU A 59 6.11 -0.03 -6.14
CA GLU A 59 6.36 0.34 -7.53
C GLU A 59 7.19 -0.72 -8.28
N LYS A 60 8.03 -1.49 -7.57
CA LYS A 60 8.83 -2.57 -8.17
C LYS A 60 8.02 -3.84 -8.42
N ASP A 61 6.95 -4.06 -7.64
CA ASP A 61 6.08 -5.23 -7.79
C ASP A 61 5.02 -5.04 -8.87
N VAL A 62 4.61 -3.80 -9.14
CA VAL A 62 3.60 -3.47 -10.16
C VAL A 62 4.22 -3.30 -11.55
N VAL A 63 5.45 -2.82 -11.64
CA VAL A 63 6.17 -2.68 -12.91
C VAL A 63 6.85 -4.01 -13.24
N LEU A 64 6.56 -4.58 -14.42
CA LEU A 64 7.31 -5.72 -14.98
C LEU A 64 8.74 -5.29 -15.29
N LEU A 65 9.58 -5.20 -14.26
CA LEU A 65 11.02 -5.02 -14.39
C LEU A 65 11.61 -6.37 -14.81
N ILE A 66 11.96 -6.50 -16.08
CA ILE A 66 12.76 -7.62 -16.57
C ILE A 66 14.16 -7.45 -15.96
N LEU A 67 14.38 -8.09 -14.81
CA LEU A 67 15.71 -8.16 -14.20
C LEU A 67 16.63 -8.97 -15.11
N SER A 68 17.89 -8.51 -15.23
CA SER A 68 18.94 -9.32 -15.84
C SER A 68 19.06 -10.68 -15.12
N PRO A 69 19.30 -11.79 -15.84
CA PRO A 69 19.48 -13.12 -15.24
C PRO A 69 20.51 -13.15 -14.10
N GLU A 70 21.58 -12.35 -14.21
CA GLU A 70 22.61 -12.21 -13.18
C GLU A 70 22.03 -11.64 -11.87
N LYS A 71 21.26 -10.56 -11.95
CA LYS A 71 20.61 -9.95 -10.78
C LYS A 71 19.62 -10.90 -10.11
N LEU A 72 18.92 -11.73 -10.89
CA LEU A 72 18.03 -12.75 -10.34
C LEU A 72 18.81 -13.81 -9.56
N TYR A 73 20.01 -14.17 -10.03
CA TYR A 73 20.86 -15.14 -9.35
C TYR A 73 21.41 -14.58 -8.03
N GLU A 74 21.93 -13.36 -8.03
CA GLU A 74 22.40 -12.66 -6.82
C GLU A 74 21.29 -12.54 -5.75
N GLN A 75 20.07 -12.19 -6.18
CA GLN A 75 18.93 -12.13 -5.27
C GLN A 75 18.55 -13.49 -4.68
N LYS A 76 18.71 -14.59 -5.43
CA LYS A 76 18.45 -15.94 -4.91
C LYS A 76 19.51 -16.36 -3.89
N LEU A 77 20.78 -16.12 -4.18
CA LEU A 77 21.89 -16.41 -3.28
C LEU A 77 21.75 -15.65 -1.95
N SER A 78 21.58 -14.33 -2.01
CA SER A 78 21.40 -13.50 -0.81
C SER A 78 20.21 -13.94 0.04
N LYS A 79 19.08 -14.30 -0.60
CA LYS A 79 17.91 -14.85 0.11
C LYS A 79 18.22 -16.19 0.78
N GLN A 80 18.97 -17.08 0.14
CA GLN A 80 19.38 -18.36 0.73
C GLN A 80 20.30 -18.16 1.95
N GLU A 81 21.27 -17.26 1.87
CA GLU A 81 22.18 -16.95 2.98
C GLU A 81 21.43 -16.34 4.17
N LEU A 82 20.52 -15.40 3.92
CA LEU A 82 19.64 -14.83 4.94
C LEU A 82 18.77 -15.91 5.60
N CYS A 83 18.22 -16.82 4.80
CA CYS A 83 17.39 -17.92 5.28
C CYS A 83 18.21 -18.89 6.16
N ALA A 84 19.40 -19.28 5.70
CA ALA A 84 20.31 -20.16 6.44
C ALA A 84 20.75 -19.53 7.77
N THR A 85 21.16 -18.26 7.76
CA THR A 85 21.56 -17.54 8.98
C THR A 85 20.40 -17.35 9.95
N PHE A 86 19.20 -17.08 9.44
CA PHE A 86 17.98 -17.02 10.25
C PHE A 86 17.71 -18.36 10.93
N PHE A 87 17.68 -19.45 10.16
CA PHE A 87 17.43 -20.79 10.71
C PHE A 87 18.52 -21.24 11.68
N GLN A 88 19.79 -20.95 11.41
CA GLN A 88 20.89 -21.22 12.34
C GLN A 88 20.69 -20.49 13.67
N LYS A 89 20.31 -19.20 13.63
CA LYS A 89 20.02 -18.42 14.84
C LYS A 89 18.81 -18.96 15.61
N VAL A 90 17.73 -19.32 14.91
CA VAL A 90 16.53 -19.90 15.52
C VAL A 90 16.87 -21.27 16.14
N PHE A 91 17.65 -22.09 15.44
CA PHE A 91 18.08 -23.42 15.92
C PHE A 91 18.93 -23.32 17.18
N LYS A 92 19.88 -22.39 17.21
CA LYS A 92 20.71 -22.13 18.40
C LYS A 92 19.89 -21.63 19.59
N LYS A 93 18.79 -20.89 19.35
CA LYS A 93 17.97 -20.27 20.41
C LYS A 93 16.90 -21.20 20.95
N PHE A 94 16.28 -22.04 20.12
CA PHE A 94 15.10 -22.82 20.48
C PHE A 94 15.27 -24.35 20.33
N GLY A 95 16.44 -24.82 19.90
CA GLY A 95 16.71 -26.24 19.66
C GLY A 95 16.03 -26.79 18.39
N SER A 96 16.40 -28.00 17.99
CA SER A 96 15.94 -28.64 16.75
C SER A 96 14.43 -28.94 16.71
N PHE A 97 13.83 -29.19 17.88
CA PHE A 97 12.47 -29.70 17.98
C PHE A 97 11.39 -28.71 17.52
N VAL A 98 11.54 -27.42 17.84
CA VAL A 98 10.53 -26.38 17.49
C VAL A 98 10.51 -26.10 15.99
N ILE A 99 11.66 -26.17 15.31
CA ILE A 99 11.76 -25.90 13.87
C ILE A 99 11.11 -27.03 13.06
N LEU A 100 11.32 -28.29 13.46
CA LEU A 100 10.72 -29.44 12.78
C LEU A 100 9.19 -29.37 12.82
N THR A 101 8.59 -28.98 13.96
CA THR A 101 7.13 -28.86 14.10
C THR A 101 6.54 -27.80 13.16
N VAL A 102 7.19 -26.63 13.01
CA VAL A 102 6.72 -25.56 12.11
C VAL A 102 6.88 -25.93 10.63
N VAL A 103 7.98 -26.61 10.26
CA VAL A 103 8.21 -27.07 8.87
C VAL A 103 7.23 -28.18 8.50
N VAL A 104 7.00 -29.15 9.39
CA VAL A 104 6.03 -30.24 9.19
C VAL A 104 4.60 -29.68 9.07
N ALA A 105 4.22 -28.71 9.90
CA ALA A 105 2.89 -28.07 9.83
C ALA A 105 2.64 -27.29 8.52
N LYS A 106 3.70 -26.78 7.88
CA LYS A 106 3.61 -26.11 6.56
C LYS A 106 3.57 -27.09 5.39
N GLY A 107 4.16 -28.28 5.53
CA GLY A 107 4.16 -29.33 4.51
C GLY A 107 2.81 -30.04 4.34
N SER A 108 1.97 -30.05 5.38
CA SER A 108 0.66 -30.73 5.37
C SER A 108 -0.47 -29.96 4.68
N SER A 109 -0.30 -28.69 4.31
CA SER A 109 -1.36 -27.89 3.67
C SER A 109 -1.31 -27.86 2.14
N GLY A 110 -0.48 -28.69 1.48
CA GLY A 110 -0.16 -28.56 0.05
C GLY A 110 -0.17 -29.84 -0.80
N VAL A 111 -0.80 -30.94 -0.35
CA VAL A 111 -0.90 -32.17 -1.16
C VAL A 111 -2.37 -32.60 -1.30
N THR A 112 -3.13 -31.87 -2.12
CA THR A 112 -4.35 -32.41 -2.73
C THR A 112 -3.92 -33.13 -4.01
N SER A 113 -3.63 -34.43 -3.85
CA SER A 113 -3.14 -35.30 -4.92
C SER A 113 -4.18 -35.46 -6.04
N ARG A 114 -3.76 -35.07 -7.25
CA ARG A 114 -3.98 -35.72 -8.56
C ARG A 114 -4.75 -37.07 -8.44
N LYS A 115 -6.01 -37.13 -8.88
CA LYS A 115 -6.62 -38.40 -9.30
C LYS A 115 -6.29 -38.64 -10.77
N GLU A 116 -5.46 -39.64 -11.01
CA GLU A 116 -5.29 -40.27 -12.32
C GLU A 116 -6.64 -40.77 -12.84
N VAL A 117 -7.00 -40.34 -14.05
CA VAL A 117 -8.01 -41.00 -14.87
C VAL A 117 -7.27 -42.08 -15.65
N ARG A 118 -7.61 -43.34 -15.39
CA ARG A 118 -7.11 -44.52 -16.11
C ARG A 118 -8.26 -45.06 -16.96
N MET A 119 -8.02 -45.09 -18.28
CA MET A 119 -8.69 -45.79 -19.39
C MET A 119 -10.22 -45.88 -19.40
#